data_AF-A0A7K4GMG9-F1
#
_entry.id   AF-A0A7K4GMG9-F1
#
_cell.length_a   1.000
_cell.length_b   1.000
_cell.length_c   1.000
_cell.angle_alpha   90.00
_cell.angle_beta   90.00
_cell.angle_gamma   90.00
#
_symmetry.space_group_name_H-M   'P 1'
#
loop_
_entity.id
_entity.type
_entity.pdbx_description
1 polymer ?
#
loop_
_entity_poly.entity_id
_entity_poly.type
_entity_poly.pdbx_seq_one_letter_code
_entity_poly.pdbx_strand_id
1 'polypeptide(L)'
;MTETELELESLFKGMLEEIKNLIEQKDEILIQDLKDYSMEIQWIFDGIKGYTIFKNGTYNYKIGGELKQPDLALKFPDLDVAARFLRDELKEYSYVYYKRKFKLYYPESREEIEKETGPVIVKHLKHLLTAHYLKGVFYHPFVLSKIPVFRKIIEKFYVPEEIEGSYIPINTKLGDFNNQTLPQKLIEYFIDKTNYIYVSAICGCRLNRDCQDHESTIGCMYLGDDVKNLKHPPEKGRFLTREEAKTHVKKAIESGLVPTFGRFIYESTSLSVEDTGHFMSMCFCCPCCCINGKLMQNSTSMLYTRFKRMEGITVEVDSDKCVGCGICLDVCCFVGRNIINDKAVIDQERCLGCGRCERVCPNGAINITLDDPKRLDEFIKRIESSVDVS
;
A
#
# COMPACT_ATOMS: atom_id res chain seq x y z
N MET A 1 -30.13 -9.91 -26.97
CA MET A 1 -28.91 -9.16 -26.64
C MET A 1 -28.53 -8.32 -27.84
N THR A 2 -28.06 -7.10 -27.63
CA THR A 2 -27.44 -6.24 -28.65
C THR A 2 -26.08 -6.81 -29.07
N GLU A 3 -25.52 -6.35 -30.19
CA GLU A 3 -24.17 -6.72 -30.63
C GLU A 3 -23.11 -6.37 -29.58
N THR A 4 -23.25 -5.19 -28.96
CA THR A 4 -22.40 -4.73 -27.85
C THR A 4 -22.51 -5.62 -26.60
N GLU A 5 -23.71 -6.11 -26.27
CA GLU A 5 -23.90 -7.05 -25.16
C GLU A 5 -23.23 -8.41 -25.43
N LEU A 6 -23.30 -8.92 -26.66
CA LEU A 6 -22.65 -10.18 -27.05
C LEU A 6 -21.13 -10.05 -27.03
N GLU A 7 -20.60 -8.93 -27.55
CA GLU A 7 -19.17 -8.63 -27.49
C GLU A 7 -18.70 -8.57 -26.03
N LEU A 8 -19.42 -7.84 -25.18
CA LEU A 8 -19.02 -7.67 -23.79
C LEU A 8 -19.08 -8.99 -23.00
N GLU A 9 -20.08 -9.83 -23.25
CA GLU A 9 -20.14 -11.16 -22.65
C GLU A 9 -18.92 -12.01 -23.06
N SER A 10 -18.50 -11.94 -24.33
CA SER A 10 -17.29 -12.61 -24.82
C SER A 10 -16.02 -12.08 -24.15
N LEU A 11 -15.86 -10.76 -24.05
CA LEU A 11 -14.73 -10.13 -23.36
C LEU A 11 -14.69 -10.50 -21.87
N PHE A 12 -15.85 -10.48 -21.21
CA PHE A 12 -15.97 -10.84 -19.80
C PHE A 12 -15.59 -12.30 -19.58
N LYS A 13 -16.10 -13.21 -20.43
CA LYS A 13 -15.70 -14.62 -20.40
C LYS A 13 -14.20 -14.80 -20.61
N GLY A 14 -13.60 -14.10 -21.58
CA GLY A 14 -12.17 -14.13 -21.84
C GLY A 14 -11.33 -13.71 -20.62
N MET A 15 -11.69 -12.63 -19.95
CA MET A 15 -11.03 -12.19 -18.71
C MET A 15 -11.11 -13.28 -17.61
N LEU A 16 -12.27 -13.93 -17.46
CA LEU A 16 -12.47 -14.98 -16.46
C LEU A 16 -11.68 -16.26 -16.79
N GLU A 17 -11.49 -16.56 -18.07
CA GLU A 17 -10.67 -17.68 -18.55
C GLU A 17 -9.16 -17.38 -18.45
N GLU A 18 -8.73 -16.13 -18.60
CA GLU A 18 -7.34 -15.70 -18.37
C GLU A 18 -6.88 -16.04 -16.94
N ILE A 19 -7.75 -15.82 -15.93
CA ILE A 19 -7.47 -16.21 -14.53
C ILE A 19 -7.20 -17.71 -14.44
N LYS A 20 -8.04 -18.53 -15.06
CA LYS A 20 -7.91 -19.99 -15.07
C LYS A 20 -6.60 -20.41 -15.74
N ASN A 21 -6.28 -19.81 -16.90
CA ASN A 21 -5.05 -20.10 -17.63
C ASN A 21 -3.80 -19.78 -16.80
N LEU A 22 -3.77 -18.65 -16.08
CA LEU A 22 -2.64 -18.29 -15.22
C LEU A 22 -2.44 -19.28 -14.06
N ILE A 23 -3.53 -19.79 -13.49
CA ILE A 23 -3.49 -20.83 -12.46
C ILE A 23 -2.98 -22.17 -13.05
N GLU A 24 -3.47 -22.56 -14.24
CA GLU A 24 -3.07 -23.81 -14.90
C GLU A 24 -1.63 -23.77 -15.43
N GLN A 25 -1.16 -22.61 -15.89
CA GLN A 25 0.21 -22.36 -16.37
C GLN A 25 1.24 -22.23 -15.23
N LYS A 26 0.83 -22.43 -13.98
CA LYS A 26 1.68 -22.38 -12.80
C LYS A 26 2.34 -21.02 -12.55
N ASP A 27 1.61 -19.92 -12.65
CA ASP A 27 2.07 -18.65 -12.05
C ASP A 27 2.20 -18.86 -10.53
N GLU A 28 3.43 -19.12 -10.07
CA GLU A 28 3.74 -19.50 -8.68
C GLU A 28 3.33 -18.40 -7.69
N ILE A 29 3.46 -17.13 -8.10
CA ILE A 29 3.10 -15.94 -7.32
C ILE A 29 1.59 -15.92 -7.12
N LEU A 30 0.82 -16.01 -8.21
CA LEU A 30 -0.65 -16.01 -8.15
C LEU A 30 -1.19 -17.24 -7.41
N ILE A 31 -0.62 -18.42 -7.61
CA ILE A 31 -1.07 -19.64 -6.93
C ILE A 31 -0.86 -19.54 -5.43
N GLN A 32 0.32 -19.11 -4.98
CA GLN A 32 0.62 -18.95 -3.56
C GLN A 32 -0.34 -17.94 -2.92
N ASP A 33 -0.60 -16.87 -3.63
CA ASP A 33 -1.48 -15.78 -3.23
C ASP A 33 -2.95 -16.20 -3.08
N LEU A 34 -3.41 -17.15 -3.89
CA LEU A 34 -4.80 -17.62 -3.84
C LEU A 34 -5.07 -18.59 -2.69
N LYS A 35 -4.04 -19.19 -2.08
CA LYS A 35 -4.19 -20.20 -1.00
C LYS A 35 -5.01 -19.66 0.18
N ASP A 36 -4.66 -18.47 0.64
CA ASP A 36 -5.27 -17.82 1.82
C ASP A 36 -6.30 -16.74 1.41
N TYR A 37 -6.56 -16.58 0.11
CA TYR A 37 -7.47 -15.57 -0.41
C TYR A 37 -8.89 -16.13 -0.55
N SER A 38 -9.86 -15.44 0.06
CA SER A 38 -11.27 -15.75 -0.05
C SER A 38 -12.04 -14.48 -0.38
N MET A 39 -12.69 -14.43 -1.54
CA MET A 39 -13.52 -13.30 -1.95
C MET A 39 -14.58 -13.71 -2.96
N GLU A 40 -15.81 -13.26 -2.71
CA GLU A 40 -16.94 -13.36 -3.62
C GLU A 40 -17.20 -12.00 -4.28
N ILE A 41 -17.03 -11.94 -5.61
CA ILE A 41 -17.15 -10.71 -6.40
C ILE A 41 -18.37 -10.82 -7.32
N GLN A 42 -19.27 -9.85 -7.20
CA GLN A 42 -20.37 -9.64 -8.14
C GLN A 42 -19.93 -8.64 -9.21
N TRP A 43 -20.03 -9.03 -10.48
CA TRP A 43 -19.83 -8.18 -11.65
C TRP A 43 -21.17 -7.70 -12.19
N ILE A 44 -21.23 -6.41 -12.54
CA ILE A 44 -22.42 -5.76 -13.08
C ILE A 44 -21.97 -4.81 -14.20
N PHE A 45 -22.19 -5.21 -15.45
CA PHE A 45 -21.92 -4.44 -16.65
C PHE A 45 -23.24 -4.10 -17.33
N ASP A 46 -23.85 -2.98 -16.96
CA ASP A 46 -25.12 -2.45 -17.51
C ASP A 46 -26.04 -3.48 -18.20
N GLY A 47 -26.76 -4.28 -17.41
CA GLY A 47 -27.65 -5.35 -17.92
C GLY A 47 -27.04 -6.76 -17.91
N ILE A 48 -25.72 -6.89 -18.08
CA ILE A 48 -24.97 -8.15 -17.95
C ILE A 48 -24.46 -8.31 -16.52
N LYS A 49 -24.68 -9.50 -15.96
CA LYS A 49 -24.23 -9.84 -14.61
C LYS A 49 -23.40 -11.11 -14.62
N GLY A 50 -22.57 -11.27 -13.61
CA GLY A 50 -21.90 -12.52 -13.33
C GLY A 50 -21.19 -12.44 -12.00
N TYR A 51 -20.61 -13.56 -11.57
CA TYR A 51 -19.85 -13.58 -10.33
C TYR A 51 -18.58 -14.38 -10.47
N THR A 52 -17.66 -14.09 -9.55
CA THR A 52 -16.42 -14.80 -9.35
C THR A 52 -16.28 -15.14 -7.87
N ILE A 53 -15.85 -16.36 -7.57
CA ILE A 53 -15.60 -16.84 -6.21
C ILE A 53 -14.17 -17.36 -6.15
N PHE A 54 -13.35 -16.71 -5.33
CA PHE A 54 -12.04 -17.19 -4.92
C PHE A 54 -12.16 -17.82 -3.53
N LYS A 55 -11.69 -19.06 -3.37
CA LYS A 55 -11.70 -19.74 -2.07
C LYS A 55 -10.69 -20.89 -2.03
N ASN A 56 -9.88 -20.95 -0.98
CA ASN A 56 -8.96 -22.07 -0.71
C ASN A 56 -8.04 -22.41 -1.90
N GLY A 57 -7.45 -21.41 -2.56
CA GLY A 57 -6.63 -21.62 -3.76
C GLY A 57 -7.41 -21.98 -5.03
N THR A 58 -8.75 -22.06 -4.97
CA THR A 58 -9.61 -22.36 -6.11
C THR A 58 -10.36 -21.14 -6.60
N TYR A 59 -10.79 -21.21 -7.86
CA TYR A 59 -11.47 -20.16 -8.58
C TYR A 59 -12.68 -20.74 -9.31
N ASN A 60 -13.84 -20.10 -9.16
CA ASN A 60 -15.07 -20.45 -9.88
C ASN A 60 -15.77 -19.17 -10.35
N TYR A 61 -16.47 -19.24 -11.49
CA TYR A 61 -17.25 -18.11 -12.01
C TYR A 61 -18.54 -18.55 -12.68
N LYS A 62 -19.47 -17.61 -12.87
CA LYS A 62 -20.70 -17.80 -13.65
C LYS A 62 -21.14 -16.49 -14.28
N ILE A 63 -21.49 -16.55 -15.57
CA ILE A 63 -22.16 -15.45 -16.29
C ILE A 63 -23.68 -15.60 -16.12
N GLY A 64 -24.40 -14.48 -16.02
CA GLY A 64 -25.84 -14.43 -15.77
C GLY A 64 -26.27 -14.75 -14.34
N GLY A 65 -25.34 -14.79 -13.39
CA GLY A 65 -25.58 -15.13 -11.98
C GLY A 65 -25.56 -13.94 -11.02
N GLU A 66 -26.28 -14.09 -9.90
CA GLU A 66 -26.27 -13.14 -8.78
C GLU A 66 -25.92 -13.83 -7.46
N LEU A 67 -25.04 -13.20 -6.69
CA LEU A 67 -24.71 -13.61 -5.33
C LEU A 67 -25.65 -12.94 -4.33
N LYS A 68 -26.10 -13.69 -3.33
CA LYS A 68 -26.98 -13.15 -2.27
C LYS A 68 -26.25 -12.15 -1.37
N GLN A 69 -25.00 -12.41 -1.03
CA GLN A 69 -24.18 -11.57 -0.16
C GLN A 69 -22.72 -11.58 -0.64
N PRO A 70 -22.41 -10.93 -1.78
CA PRO A 70 -21.03 -10.85 -2.25
C PRO A 70 -20.17 -10.08 -1.26
N ASP A 71 -18.87 -10.33 -1.23
CA ASP A 71 -17.90 -9.51 -0.50
C ASP A 71 -17.76 -8.13 -1.17
N LEU A 72 -17.78 -8.13 -2.50
CA LEU A 72 -17.58 -6.95 -3.34
C LEU A 72 -18.52 -6.97 -4.54
N ALA A 73 -19.11 -5.82 -4.87
CA ALA A 73 -19.82 -5.62 -6.13
C ALA A 73 -19.11 -4.56 -6.98
N LEU A 74 -18.75 -4.92 -8.22
CA LEU A 74 -18.15 -4.05 -9.22
C LEU A 74 -19.20 -3.67 -10.27
N LYS A 75 -19.56 -2.39 -10.32
CA LYS A 75 -20.58 -1.86 -11.21
C LYS A 75 -19.97 -0.88 -12.22
N PHE A 76 -20.16 -1.17 -13.49
CA PHE A 76 -19.81 -0.30 -14.60
C PHE A 76 -21.04 0.53 -15.02
N PRO A 77 -20.83 1.80 -15.44
CA PRO A 77 -21.92 2.72 -15.76
C PRO A 77 -22.59 2.41 -17.09
N ASP A 78 -21.87 1.84 -18.06
CA ASP A 78 -22.34 1.51 -19.40
C ASP A 78 -21.46 0.43 -20.05
N LEU A 79 -21.96 -0.16 -21.13
CA LEU A 79 -21.32 -1.26 -21.85
C LEU A 79 -20.04 -0.86 -22.61
N ASP A 80 -19.95 0.36 -23.14
CA ASP A 80 -18.78 0.83 -23.90
C ASP A 80 -17.56 0.97 -22.98
N VAL A 81 -17.75 1.67 -21.86
CA VAL A 81 -16.71 1.85 -20.85
C VAL A 81 -16.24 0.51 -20.29
N ALA A 82 -17.16 -0.43 -20.09
CA ALA A 82 -16.84 -1.80 -19.68
C ALA A 82 -16.00 -2.55 -20.73
N ALA A 83 -16.36 -2.46 -22.01
CA ALA A 83 -15.62 -3.12 -23.09
C ALA A 83 -14.19 -2.57 -23.20
N ARG A 84 -14.04 -1.24 -23.17
CA ARG A 84 -12.74 -0.56 -23.19
C ARG A 84 -11.85 -0.96 -22.01
N PHE A 85 -12.46 -1.12 -20.82
CA PHE A 85 -11.76 -1.62 -19.64
C PHE A 85 -11.24 -3.05 -19.84
N LEU A 86 -12.09 -3.95 -20.33
CA LEU A 86 -11.71 -5.36 -20.55
C LEU A 86 -10.69 -5.53 -21.68
N ARG A 87 -10.62 -4.60 -22.64
CA ARG A 87 -9.60 -4.53 -23.70
C ARG A 87 -8.29 -3.85 -23.30
N ASP A 88 -8.18 -3.36 -22.06
CA ASP A 88 -7.02 -2.58 -21.58
C ASP A 88 -6.73 -1.30 -22.40
N GLU A 89 -7.78 -0.64 -22.91
CA GLU A 89 -7.65 0.57 -23.73
C GLU A 89 -7.54 1.86 -22.90
N LEU A 90 -7.73 1.76 -21.60
CA LEU A 90 -7.72 2.90 -20.68
C LEU A 90 -6.31 3.12 -20.12
N LYS A 91 -5.74 4.28 -20.47
CA LYS A 91 -4.32 4.59 -20.25
C LYS A 91 -3.99 5.32 -18.96
N GLU A 92 -4.97 5.77 -18.18
CA GLU A 92 -4.77 6.43 -16.90
C GLU A 92 -6.01 6.23 -16.03
N TYR A 93 -5.83 6.17 -14.72
CA TYR A 93 -6.92 6.02 -13.77
C TYR A 93 -6.71 6.90 -12.54
N SER A 94 -7.80 7.45 -12.04
CA SER A 94 -7.86 8.09 -10.72
C SER A 94 -8.87 7.32 -9.87
N TYR A 95 -8.59 7.16 -8.58
CA TYR A 95 -9.55 6.54 -7.67
C TYR A 95 -9.93 7.48 -6.53
N VAL A 96 -11.19 7.40 -6.13
CA VAL A 96 -11.70 8.08 -4.95
C VAL A 96 -12.26 7.03 -4.02
N TYR A 97 -11.78 7.02 -2.78
CA TYR A 97 -12.22 6.10 -1.74
C TYR A 97 -13.02 6.85 -0.66
N TYR A 98 -14.23 6.36 -0.33
CA TYR A 98 -15.04 6.91 0.76
C TYR A 98 -16.01 5.87 1.32
N LYS A 99 -16.06 5.72 2.66
CA LYS A 99 -17.03 4.89 3.40
C LYS A 99 -17.34 3.52 2.74
N ARG A 100 -16.31 2.68 2.54
CA ARG A 100 -16.45 1.31 1.98
C ARG A 100 -16.87 1.25 0.52
N LYS A 101 -16.72 2.36 -0.19
CA LYS A 101 -16.94 2.45 -1.63
C LYS A 101 -15.71 3.08 -2.25
N PHE A 102 -15.27 2.55 -3.38
CA PHE A 102 -14.32 3.27 -4.22
C PHE A 102 -14.87 3.42 -5.63
N LYS A 103 -14.54 4.54 -6.24
CA LYS A 103 -14.88 4.82 -7.64
C LYS A 103 -13.58 4.97 -8.40
N LEU A 104 -13.51 4.33 -9.57
CA LEU A 104 -12.46 4.60 -10.54
C LEU A 104 -12.99 5.57 -11.58
N TYR A 105 -12.08 6.41 -12.04
CA TYR A 105 -12.28 7.38 -13.10
C TYR A 105 -11.12 7.26 -14.08
N TYR A 106 -11.35 7.67 -15.32
CA TYR A 106 -10.30 7.80 -16.33
C TYR A 106 -10.40 9.19 -16.98
N PRO A 107 -9.29 9.78 -17.46
CA PRO A 107 -9.35 11.04 -18.19
C PRO A 107 -9.92 10.78 -19.59
N GLU A 108 -11.08 11.38 -19.89
CA GLU A 108 -11.70 11.33 -21.21
C GLU A 108 -11.06 12.35 -22.15
N SER A 109 -10.73 13.54 -21.64
CA SER A 109 -10.03 14.58 -22.38
C SER A 109 -9.09 15.37 -21.47
N ARG A 110 -8.18 16.11 -22.11
CA ARG A 110 -7.26 17.05 -21.46
C ARG A 110 -7.41 18.40 -22.13
N GLU A 111 -7.37 19.43 -21.32
CA GLU A 111 -7.42 20.81 -21.76
C GLU A 111 -6.27 21.56 -21.11
N GLU A 112 -5.43 22.21 -21.92
CA GLU A 112 -4.38 23.08 -21.41
C GLU A 112 -4.96 24.49 -21.29
N ILE A 113 -4.97 25.03 -20.08
CA ILE A 113 -5.51 26.34 -19.78
C ILE A 113 -4.37 27.23 -19.31
N GLU A 114 -4.14 28.32 -20.03
CA GLU A 114 -3.18 29.34 -19.63
C GLU A 114 -3.70 30.11 -18.41
N LYS A 115 -2.92 30.14 -17.32
CA LYS A 115 -3.22 30.94 -16.13
C LYS A 115 -2.09 31.94 -15.89
N GLU A 116 -2.33 32.95 -15.06
CA GLU A 116 -1.30 33.91 -14.65
C GLU A 116 -0.07 33.25 -14.01
N THR A 117 -0.23 32.03 -13.49
CA THR A 117 0.82 31.20 -12.88
C THR A 117 1.54 30.26 -13.87
N GLY A 118 1.21 30.33 -15.17
CA GLY A 118 1.66 29.42 -16.22
C GLY A 118 0.58 28.44 -16.70
N PRO A 119 0.89 27.58 -17.69
CA PRO A 119 -0.05 26.62 -18.27
C PRO A 119 -0.45 25.55 -17.24
N VAL A 120 -1.74 25.24 -17.16
CA VAL A 120 -2.30 24.20 -16.30
C VAL A 120 -3.08 23.19 -17.13
N ILE A 121 -2.72 21.91 -17.03
CA ILE A 121 -3.48 20.82 -17.67
C ILE A 121 -4.66 20.44 -16.78
N VAL A 122 -5.88 20.65 -17.29
CA VAL A 122 -7.12 20.18 -16.70
C VAL A 122 -7.49 18.83 -17.29
N LYS A 123 -7.68 17.82 -16.43
CA LYS A 123 -8.16 16.50 -16.83
C LYS A 123 -9.67 16.41 -16.62
N HIS A 124 -10.41 16.18 -17.69
CA HIS A 124 -11.86 15.92 -17.62
C HIS A 124 -12.08 14.43 -17.35
N LEU A 125 -12.44 14.11 -16.10
CA LEU A 125 -12.55 12.73 -15.63
C LEU A 125 -13.95 12.16 -15.90
N LYS A 126 -14.00 10.97 -16.49
CA LYS A 126 -15.23 10.18 -16.66
C LYS A 126 -15.23 8.98 -15.72
N HIS A 127 -16.41 8.64 -15.21
CA HIS A 127 -16.59 7.54 -14.27
C HIS A 127 -16.41 6.20 -14.98
N LEU A 128 -15.58 5.32 -14.42
CA LEU A 128 -15.28 3.99 -14.95
C LEU A 128 -16.08 2.90 -14.26
N LEU A 129 -15.94 2.81 -12.94
CA LEU A 129 -16.60 1.77 -12.15
C LEU A 129 -16.78 2.21 -10.71
N THR A 130 -17.84 1.71 -10.09
CA THR A 130 -18.05 1.80 -8.65
C THR A 130 -17.90 0.42 -8.01
N ALA A 131 -17.08 0.34 -6.99
CA ALA A 131 -16.90 -0.86 -6.17
C ALA A 131 -17.53 -0.66 -4.79
N HIS A 132 -18.34 -1.63 -4.36
CA HIS A 132 -19.04 -1.63 -3.08
C HIS A 132 -18.64 -2.83 -2.22
N TYR A 133 -18.08 -2.58 -1.03
CA TYR A 133 -17.80 -3.63 -0.05
C TYR A 133 -19.00 -3.87 0.86
N LEU A 134 -19.51 -5.11 0.88
CA LEU A 134 -20.83 -5.41 1.45
C LEU A 134 -20.79 -6.22 2.75
N LYS A 135 -19.74 -7.02 3.02
CA LYS A 135 -19.61 -7.79 4.29
C LYS A 135 -18.97 -7.01 5.45
N GLY A 136 -18.97 -5.68 5.40
CA GLY A 136 -18.43 -4.84 6.48
C GLY A 136 -16.91 -4.85 6.66
N VAL A 137 -16.20 -5.72 5.93
CA VAL A 137 -14.74 -5.74 5.81
C VAL A 137 -14.31 -4.73 4.76
N PHE A 138 -13.37 -3.84 5.11
CA PHE A 138 -12.72 -2.97 4.14
C PHE A 138 -11.67 -3.78 3.40
N TYR A 139 -11.70 -3.74 2.07
CA TYR A 139 -10.54 -4.10 1.25
C TYR A 139 -10.01 -2.88 0.49
N HIS A 140 -8.68 -2.77 0.40
CA HIS A 140 -8.08 -1.75 -0.47
C HIS A 140 -8.30 -2.15 -1.94
N PRO A 141 -8.50 -1.22 -2.90
CA PRO A 141 -8.64 -1.57 -4.32
C PRO A 141 -7.57 -2.53 -4.85
N PHE A 142 -6.37 -2.50 -4.27
CA PHE A 142 -5.28 -3.45 -4.59
C PHE A 142 -5.60 -4.92 -4.35
N VAL A 143 -6.64 -5.25 -3.57
CA VAL A 143 -7.13 -6.63 -3.46
C VAL A 143 -7.53 -7.21 -4.82
N LEU A 144 -7.92 -6.34 -5.76
CA LEU A 144 -8.28 -6.73 -7.11
C LEU A 144 -7.07 -7.09 -7.98
N SER A 145 -5.83 -6.85 -7.54
CA SER A 145 -4.61 -7.27 -8.27
C SER A 145 -4.51 -8.79 -8.51
N LYS A 146 -5.34 -9.60 -7.83
CA LYS A 146 -5.50 -11.04 -8.11
C LYS A 146 -6.29 -11.32 -9.40
N ILE A 147 -6.89 -10.29 -10.01
CA ILE A 147 -7.62 -10.36 -11.28
C ILE A 147 -6.75 -9.73 -12.37
N PRO A 148 -6.51 -10.40 -13.51
CA PRO A 148 -5.56 -9.98 -14.55
C PRO A 148 -5.71 -8.55 -15.05
N VAL A 149 -6.94 -8.13 -15.38
CA VAL A 149 -7.18 -6.76 -15.87
C VAL A 149 -6.81 -5.71 -14.81
N PHE A 150 -7.14 -5.96 -13.54
CA PHE A 150 -6.76 -5.08 -12.44
C PHE A 150 -5.27 -5.18 -12.10
N ARG A 151 -4.65 -6.36 -12.27
CA ARG A 151 -3.21 -6.57 -12.10
C ARG A 151 -2.43 -5.68 -13.07
N LYS A 152 -2.77 -5.71 -14.36
CA LYS A 152 -2.14 -4.87 -15.42
C LYS A 152 -2.28 -3.38 -15.10
N ILE A 153 -3.47 -2.95 -14.66
CA ILE A 153 -3.71 -1.57 -14.21
C ILE A 153 -2.82 -1.22 -13.02
N ILE A 154 -2.78 -2.08 -12.01
CA ILE A 154 -2.00 -1.82 -10.80
C ILE A 154 -0.50 -1.75 -11.12
N GLU A 155 0.01 -2.66 -11.95
CA GLU A 155 1.39 -2.66 -12.43
C GLU A 155 1.72 -1.37 -13.17
N LYS A 156 0.89 -0.96 -14.14
CA LYS A 156 1.16 0.21 -14.99
C LYS A 156 1.08 1.55 -14.25
N PHE A 157 0.20 1.68 -13.27
CA PHE A 157 -0.11 2.99 -12.66
C PHE A 157 0.33 3.13 -11.21
N TYR A 158 0.40 2.03 -10.47
CA TYR A 158 0.64 2.05 -9.03
C TYR A 158 1.99 1.44 -8.64
N VAL A 159 2.73 0.90 -9.62
CA VAL A 159 4.09 0.38 -9.42
C VAL A 159 5.02 0.79 -10.58
N PRO A 160 5.28 2.09 -10.78
CA PRO A 160 6.45 2.51 -11.55
C PRO A 160 7.72 1.79 -11.05
N GLU A 161 8.68 1.55 -11.95
CA GLU A 161 9.98 0.95 -11.60
C GLU A 161 10.68 1.69 -10.45
N GLU A 162 10.38 2.98 -10.33
CA GLU A 162 10.98 3.95 -9.41
C GLU A 162 10.34 4.00 -8.01
N ILE A 163 9.27 3.23 -7.72
CA ILE A 163 8.73 3.16 -6.36
C ILE A 163 9.60 2.24 -5.51
N GLU A 164 10.26 2.84 -4.53
CA GLU A 164 11.01 2.14 -3.49
C GLU A 164 10.51 2.56 -2.11
N GLY A 165 10.19 1.59 -1.26
CA GLY A 165 9.78 1.80 0.12
C GLY A 165 10.51 0.87 1.08
N SER A 166 10.75 1.34 2.30
CA SER A 166 11.37 0.50 3.34
C SER A 166 10.84 0.84 4.73
N TYR A 167 10.67 -0.20 5.54
CA TYR A 167 10.29 -0.06 6.95
C TYR A 167 11.54 0.06 7.81
N ILE A 168 11.52 0.97 8.79
CA ILE A 168 12.64 1.10 9.73
C ILE A 168 12.32 0.36 11.04
N PRO A 169 13.15 -0.60 11.46
CA PRO A 169 12.96 -1.36 12.69
C PRO A 169 12.95 -0.48 13.95
N ILE A 170 11.83 -0.37 14.67
CA ILE A 170 11.67 0.63 15.74
C ILE A 170 12.49 0.44 17.03
N ASN A 171 13.09 -0.73 17.29
CA ASN A 171 13.86 -0.96 18.53
C ASN A 171 15.26 -1.56 18.31
N THR A 172 15.79 -1.49 17.09
CA THR A 172 17.16 -1.95 16.81
C THR A 172 18.18 -0.89 17.23
N LYS A 173 19.15 -1.26 18.08
CA LYS A 173 20.29 -0.39 18.43
C LYS A 173 21.44 -0.60 17.46
N LEU A 174 22.25 0.45 17.26
CA LEU A 174 23.47 0.39 16.45
C LEU A 174 24.69 0.22 17.34
N GLY A 175 25.23 -1.00 17.45
CA GLY A 175 26.58 -1.28 17.98
C GLY A 175 27.06 -0.39 19.14
N ASP A 176 28.32 0.05 19.06
CA ASP A 176 29.03 0.94 20.00
C ASP A 176 28.62 2.42 19.90
N PHE A 177 27.61 2.75 19.08
CA PHE A 177 27.15 4.12 18.90
C PHE A 177 26.20 4.52 20.04
N ASN A 178 26.74 5.22 21.04
CA ASN A 178 26.08 6.07 22.04
C ASN A 178 24.54 5.98 22.13
N ASN A 179 24.00 4.83 22.55
CA ASN A 179 22.59 4.62 22.90
C ASN A 179 21.53 5.00 21.83
N GLN A 180 21.89 5.19 20.56
CA GLN A 180 20.93 5.56 19.51
C GLN A 180 20.32 4.32 18.82
N THR A 181 19.07 4.46 18.37
CA THR A 181 18.37 3.42 17.60
C THR A 181 18.51 3.65 16.09
N LEU A 182 18.44 2.57 15.31
CA LEU A 182 18.48 2.56 13.85
C LEU A 182 17.45 3.51 13.19
N PRO A 183 16.17 3.57 13.62
CA PRO A 183 15.22 4.56 13.13
C PRO A 183 15.68 5.98 13.30
N GLN A 184 16.20 6.30 14.48
CA GLN A 184 16.56 7.66 14.80
C GLN A 184 17.68 8.15 13.88
N LYS A 185 18.76 7.37 13.75
CA LYS A 185 19.89 7.75 12.90
C LYS A 185 19.51 7.90 11.42
N LEU A 186 18.72 6.97 10.89
CA LEU A 186 18.34 7.02 9.48
C LEU A 186 17.37 8.17 9.17
N ILE A 187 16.40 8.40 10.05
CA ILE A 187 15.44 9.49 9.85
C ILE A 187 16.13 10.84 10.04
N GLU A 188 16.99 11.00 11.05
CA GLU A 188 17.78 12.21 11.26
C GLU A 188 18.68 12.52 10.06
N TYR A 189 19.29 11.50 9.44
CA TYR A 189 20.09 11.68 8.22
C TYR A 189 19.31 12.40 7.11
N PHE A 190 18.12 11.89 6.74
CA PHE A 190 17.32 12.48 5.66
C PHE A 190 16.71 13.83 6.04
N ILE A 191 16.34 14.02 7.32
CA ILE A 191 15.87 15.32 7.84
C ILE A 191 16.98 16.38 7.77
N ASP A 192 18.21 16.01 8.13
CA ASP A 192 19.33 16.94 8.16
C ASP A 192 19.83 17.26 6.75
N LYS A 193 19.70 16.33 5.82
CA LYS A 193 20.08 16.52 4.41
C LYS A 193 19.13 17.46 3.65
N THR A 194 17.84 17.46 3.98
CA THR A 194 16.85 18.21 3.19
C THR A 194 16.71 19.69 3.58
N ASN A 195 16.27 20.52 2.63
CA ASN A 195 15.95 21.93 2.85
C ASN A 195 14.47 22.17 3.17
N TYR A 196 13.57 21.31 2.70
CA TYR A 196 12.13 21.48 2.84
C TYR A 196 11.50 20.24 3.47
N ILE A 197 10.74 20.47 4.55
CA ILE A 197 10.01 19.42 5.24
C ILE A 197 8.57 19.90 5.41
N TYR A 198 7.64 19.20 4.77
CA TYR A 198 6.22 19.43 4.92
C TYR A 198 5.60 18.29 5.73
N VAL A 199 4.70 18.60 6.66
CA VAL A 199 3.93 17.59 7.41
C VAL A 199 2.44 17.80 7.17
N SER A 200 1.72 16.71 6.87
CA SER A 200 0.26 16.76 6.86
C SER A 200 -0.27 16.94 8.29
N ALA A 201 -1.31 17.75 8.46
CA ALA A 201 -1.93 17.96 9.77
C ALA A 201 -2.62 16.68 10.29
N ILE A 202 -3.08 15.82 9.37
CA ILE A 202 -3.80 14.59 9.68
C ILE A 202 -3.26 13.44 8.81
N CYS A 203 -3.09 12.25 9.38
CA CYS A 203 -2.82 11.03 8.64
C CYS A 203 -4.08 10.57 7.89
N GLY A 204 -4.07 10.67 6.56
CA GLY A 204 -5.20 10.26 5.70
C GLY A 204 -5.61 8.79 5.91
N CYS A 205 -4.66 7.89 6.15
CA CYS A 205 -4.95 6.48 6.43
C CYS A 205 -5.74 6.28 7.73
N ARG A 206 -5.37 6.99 8.82
CA ARG A 206 -6.07 6.90 10.10
C ARG A 206 -7.44 7.56 10.04
N LEU A 207 -7.54 8.71 9.38
CA LEU A 207 -8.80 9.43 9.18
C LEU A 207 -9.82 8.58 8.41
N ASN A 208 -9.42 8.02 7.27
CA ASN A 208 -10.31 7.22 6.41
C ASN A 208 -10.78 5.92 7.06
N ARG A 209 -10.10 5.47 8.11
CA ARG A 209 -10.39 4.24 8.85
C ARG A 209 -11.01 4.47 10.22
N ASP A 210 -11.21 5.73 10.60
CA ASP A 210 -11.70 6.09 11.94
C ASP A 210 -10.88 5.41 13.05
N CYS A 211 -9.56 5.55 12.95
CA CYS A 211 -8.59 4.90 13.83
C CYS A 211 -8.82 5.29 15.30
N GLN A 212 -9.05 4.30 16.17
CA GLN A 212 -9.20 4.51 17.62
C GLN A 212 -7.90 4.26 18.40
N ASP A 213 -6.91 3.62 17.79
CA ASP A 213 -5.69 3.17 18.48
C ASP A 213 -4.56 4.22 18.52
N HIS A 214 -4.59 5.20 17.60
CA HIS A 214 -3.52 6.18 17.45
C HIS A 214 -4.06 7.54 17.00
N GLU A 215 -3.45 8.61 17.51
CA GLU A 215 -3.80 10.00 17.17
C GLU A 215 -3.73 10.25 15.66
N SER A 216 -4.81 10.77 15.08
CA SER A 216 -4.87 11.10 13.66
C SER A 216 -3.99 12.29 13.28
N THR A 217 -3.65 13.15 14.25
CA THR A 217 -2.82 14.36 14.08
C THR A 217 -1.33 14.07 13.86
N ILE A 218 -0.89 12.83 14.07
CA ILE A 218 0.47 12.40 13.69
C ILE A 218 0.48 12.07 12.19
N GLY A 219 0.50 13.10 11.35
CA GLY A 219 0.48 12.99 9.89
C GLY A 219 1.82 12.56 9.27
N CYS A 220 1.79 12.21 7.99
CA CYS A 220 2.99 11.88 7.22
C CYS A 220 3.83 13.13 6.97
N MET A 221 5.15 12.95 6.86
CA MET A 221 6.08 13.99 6.43
C MET A 221 6.50 13.76 4.98
N TYR A 222 6.87 14.82 4.31
CA TYR A 222 7.36 14.82 2.93
C TYR A 222 8.58 15.72 2.86
N LEU A 223 9.65 15.21 2.26
CA LEU A 223 10.99 15.79 2.25
C LEU A 223 11.43 16.01 0.80
N GLY A 224 12.26 17.03 0.59
CA GLY A 224 12.88 17.33 -0.70
C GLY A 224 12.31 18.55 -1.41
N ASP A 225 12.98 18.94 -2.49
CA ASP A 225 12.74 20.21 -3.18
C ASP A 225 11.38 20.30 -3.87
N ASP A 226 10.78 19.16 -4.23
CA ASP A 226 9.47 19.11 -4.88
C ASP A 226 8.34 19.64 -3.96
N VAL A 227 8.52 19.59 -2.64
CA VAL A 227 7.48 20.06 -1.69
C VAL A 227 7.55 21.55 -1.39
N LYS A 228 8.58 22.29 -1.84
CA LYS A 228 8.80 23.70 -1.48
C LYS A 228 7.65 24.63 -1.82
N ASN A 229 6.91 24.31 -2.89
CA ASN A 229 5.81 25.13 -3.40
C ASN A 229 4.43 24.69 -2.89
N LEU A 230 4.37 23.73 -1.94
CA LEU A 230 3.10 23.32 -1.36
C LEU A 230 2.43 24.47 -0.60
N LYS A 231 1.34 24.98 -1.18
CA LYS A 231 0.49 26.04 -0.60
C LYS A 231 -0.84 25.45 -0.17
N HIS A 232 -0.80 24.62 0.87
CA HIS A 232 -2.01 24.10 1.49
C HIS A 232 -2.43 24.98 2.68
N PRO A 233 -3.74 25.11 2.91
CA PRO A 233 -4.24 25.74 4.13
C PRO A 233 -3.67 25.05 5.40
N PRO A 234 -3.46 25.78 6.52
CA PRO A 234 -2.85 25.23 7.73
C PRO A 234 -3.56 23.98 8.28
N GLU A 235 -4.87 23.85 8.07
CA GLU A 235 -5.66 22.68 8.47
C GLU A 235 -5.31 21.40 7.70
N LYS A 236 -4.63 21.51 6.56
CA LYS A 236 -4.14 20.36 5.77
C LYS A 236 -2.70 20.01 6.08
N GLY A 237 -1.90 20.95 6.59
CA GLY A 237 -0.52 20.72 6.99
C GLY A 237 0.32 22.00 7.00
N ARG A 238 1.60 21.84 7.31
CA ARG A 238 2.55 22.96 7.48
C ARG A 238 3.98 22.53 7.21
N PHE A 239 4.86 23.50 7.00
CA PHE A 239 6.30 23.27 7.00
C PHE A 239 6.83 23.10 8.42
N LEU A 240 7.87 22.27 8.55
CA LEU A 240 8.60 22.01 9.79
C LEU A 240 10.05 22.48 9.67
N THR A 241 10.59 22.98 10.77
CA THR A 241 12.04 23.00 10.98
C THR A 241 12.56 21.57 11.19
N ARG A 242 13.88 21.37 11.04
CA ARG A 242 14.51 20.05 11.30
C ARG A 242 14.24 19.54 12.72
N GLU A 243 14.32 20.41 13.72
CA GLU A 243 14.06 20.05 15.12
C GLU A 243 12.60 19.67 15.37
N GLU A 244 11.65 20.37 14.75
CA GLU A 244 10.24 19.99 14.81
C GLU A 244 9.98 18.65 14.12
N ALA A 245 10.64 18.37 12.99
CA ALA A 245 10.53 17.10 12.29
C ALA A 245 11.05 15.93 13.13
N LYS A 246 12.24 16.08 13.75
CA LYS A 246 12.80 15.08 14.68
C LYS A 246 11.86 14.85 15.87
N THR A 247 11.29 15.91 16.43
CA THR A 247 10.30 15.82 17.51
C THR A 247 9.03 15.07 17.09
N HIS A 248 8.52 15.34 15.88
CA HIS A 248 7.34 14.65 15.32
C HIS A 248 7.58 13.15 15.13
N VAL A 249 8.76 12.77 14.61
CA VAL A 249 9.18 11.38 14.45
C VAL A 249 9.26 10.67 15.79
N LYS A 250 9.89 11.30 16.79
CA LYS A 250 9.98 10.74 18.15
C LYS A 250 8.60 10.49 18.73
N LYS A 251 7.70 11.48 18.66
CA LYS A 251 6.29 11.33 19.10
C LYS A 251 5.61 10.15 18.40
N ALA A 252 5.83 9.99 17.10
CA ALA A 252 5.24 8.89 16.33
C ALA A 252 5.74 7.52 16.81
N ILE A 253 7.05 7.36 16.96
CA ILE A 253 7.67 6.11 17.44
C ILE A 253 7.19 5.81 18.86
N GLU A 254 7.20 6.77 19.78
CA GLU A 254 6.71 6.59 21.15
C GLU A 254 5.25 6.14 21.18
N SER A 255 4.43 6.63 20.24
CA SER A 255 3.03 6.22 20.07
C SER A 255 2.85 4.82 19.46
N GLY A 256 3.91 4.05 19.21
CA GLY A 256 3.82 2.69 18.65
C GLY A 256 3.73 2.63 17.12
N LEU A 257 3.96 3.75 16.45
CA LEU A 257 3.94 3.83 15.00
C LEU A 257 5.30 3.41 14.43
N VAL A 258 5.27 2.82 13.24
CA VAL A 258 6.48 2.40 12.53
C VAL A 258 6.75 3.39 11.40
N PRO A 259 7.89 4.10 11.44
CA PRO A 259 8.33 4.90 10.33
C PRO A 259 8.55 4.05 9.08
N THR A 260 8.05 4.53 7.96
CA THR A 260 8.24 3.95 6.63
C THR A 260 8.57 5.11 5.72
N PHE A 261 9.56 4.96 4.86
CA PHE A 261 9.98 6.03 3.99
C PHE A 261 10.32 5.49 2.61
N GLY A 262 10.30 6.37 1.63
CA GLY A 262 10.47 6.01 0.23
C GLY A 262 9.90 7.04 -0.72
N ARG A 263 10.04 6.78 -2.01
CA ARG A 263 9.44 7.57 -3.08
C ARG A 263 8.13 6.92 -3.49
N PHE A 264 7.02 7.51 -3.06
CA PHE A 264 5.67 6.99 -3.35
C PHE A 264 4.94 7.98 -4.26
N ILE A 265 4.93 7.71 -5.57
CA ILE A 265 4.36 8.58 -6.62
C ILE A 265 2.88 8.90 -6.39
N TYR A 266 2.14 8.05 -5.68
CA TYR A 266 0.76 8.34 -5.30
C TYR A 266 0.65 9.47 -4.27
N GLU A 267 1.60 9.58 -3.34
CA GLU A 267 1.56 10.61 -2.30
C GLU A 267 1.87 11.99 -2.90
N SER A 268 2.82 12.10 -3.82
CA SER A 268 3.06 13.34 -4.58
C SER A 268 1.82 13.75 -5.39
N THR A 269 1.23 12.80 -6.12
CA THR A 269 -0.02 13.05 -6.87
C THR A 269 -1.16 13.51 -5.97
N SER A 270 -1.32 12.90 -4.78
CA SER A 270 -2.39 13.25 -3.83
C SER A 270 -2.21 14.64 -3.22
N LEU A 271 -0.96 15.11 -3.14
CA LEU A 271 -0.61 16.46 -2.70
C LEU A 271 -0.57 17.48 -3.86
N SER A 272 -0.85 17.04 -5.10
CA SER A 272 -0.67 17.83 -6.31
C SER A 272 0.77 18.36 -6.47
N VAL A 273 1.74 17.54 -6.10
CA VAL A 273 3.18 17.77 -6.27
C VAL A 273 3.65 17.03 -7.51
N GLU A 274 4.38 17.73 -8.37
CA GLU A 274 5.12 17.09 -9.46
C GLU A 274 6.34 16.39 -8.86
N ASP A 275 6.47 15.08 -9.12
CA ASP A 275 7.56 14.26 -8.62
C ASP A 275 8.69 14.25 -9.64
N THR A 276 9.71 15.07 -9.41
CA THR A 276 10.87 15.20 -10.30
C THR A 276 12.05 14.33 -9.86
N GLY A 277 11.83 13.43 -8.88
CA GLY A 277 12.87 12.68 -8.19
C GLY A 277 13.35 13.33 -6.90
N HIS A 278 12.81 14.51 -6.57
CA HIS A 278 13.15 15.28 -5.36
C HIS A 278 12.02 15.26 -4.31
N PHE A 279 11.29 14.14 -4.26
CA PHE A 279 10.17 13.91 -3.36
C PHE A 279 10.33 12.59 -2.60
N MET A 280 10.51 12.67 -1.30
CA MET A 280 10.48 11.52 -0.39
C MET A 280 9.31 11.65 0.56
N SER A 281 8.54 10.57 0.75
CA SER A 281 7.52 10.51 1.79
C SER A 281 8.01 9.70 2.98
N MET A 282 7.55 10.09 4.16
CA MET A 282 7.77 9.41 5.42
C MET A 282 6.44 9.24 6.15
N CYS A 283 5.88 8.04 6.06
CA CYS A 283 4.66 7.65 6.76
C CYS A 283 4.97 7.11 8.16
N PHE A 284 4.03 7.29 9.08
CA PHE A 284 4.08 6.66 10.40
C PHE A 284 2.99 5.60 10.52
N CYS A 285 3.27 4.41 10.01
CA CYS A 285 2.29 3.36 9.87
C CYS A 285 1.79 2.86 11.25
N CYS A 286 0.49 2.61 11.42
CA CYS A 286 -0.06 1.82 12.55
C CYS A 286 -0.37 0.39 12.10
N PRO A 287 -0.54 -0.60 13.01
CA PRO A 287 -0.94 -1.94 12.60
C PRO A 287 -2.40 -2.01 12.11
N CYS A 288 -3.22 -1.06 12.56
CA CYS A 288 -4.66 -0.98 12.36
C CYS A 288 -5.11 -0.52 10.96
N CYS A 289 -4.53 0.55 10.46
CA CYS A 289 -5.05 1.39 9.37
C CYS A 289 -4.03 1.60 8.25
N CYS A 290 -2.79 1.13 8.40
CA CYS A 290 -1.76 1.32 7.40
C CYS A 290 -2.18 0.71 6.06
N ILE A 291 -2.28 1.56 5.04
CA ILE A 291 -2.56 1.15 3.67
C ILE A 291 -1.49 0.17 3.18
N ASN A 292 -0.21 0.41 3.47
CA ASN A 292 0.89 -0.47 3.08
C ASN A 292 0.79 -1.83 3.77
N GLY A 293 0.49 -1.90 5.07
CA GLY A 293 0.26 -3.17 5.76
C GLY A 293 -0.92 -3.96 5.18
N LYS A 294 -2.03 -3.28 4.87
CA LYS A 294 -3.19 -3.95 4.25
C LYS A 294 -3.01 -4.26 2.77
N LEU A 295 -2.26 -3.45 2.04
CA LEU A 295 -1.77 -3.73 0.69
C LEU A 295 -1.01 -5.06 0.74
N MET A 296 0.02 -5.15 1.58
CA MET A 296 0.87 -6.33 1.70
C MET A 296 0.13 -7.60 2.15
N GLN A 297 -0.96 -7.47 2.93
CA GLN A 297 -1.81 -8.60 3.32
C GLN A 297 -2.73 -9.10 2.20
N ASN A 298 -3.21 -8.22 1.32
CA ASN A 298 -4.34 -8.52 0.42
C ASN A 298 -4.00 -8.43 -1.07
N SER A 299 -2.85 -7.87 -1.43
CA SER A 299 -2.43 -7.72 -2.83
C SER A 299 -1.60 -8.88 -3.33
N THR A 300 -1.35 -8.91 -4.64
CA THR A 300 -0.44 -9.89 -5.26
C THR A 300 0.95 -9.84 -4.60
N SER A 301 1.59 -10.97 -4.30
CA SER A 301 2.94 -11.02 -3.68
C SER A 301 4.02 -10.38 -4.56
N MET A 302 3.76 -10.15 -5.84
CA MET A 302 4.57 -9.24 -6.64
C MET A 302 4.68 -7.83 -6.03
N LEU A 303 3.61 -7.28 -5.46
CA LEU A 303 3.63 -5.97 -4.80
C LEU A 303 4.47 -5.98 -3.50
N TYR A 304 4.71 -7.16 -2.93
CA TYR A 304 5.60 -7.33 -1.78
C TYR A 304 7.05 -6.98 -2.11
N THR A 305 7.50 -7.27 -3.34
CA THR A 305 8.90 -7.08 -3.76
C THR A 305 9.38 -5.62 -3.75
N ARG A 306 8.44 -4.66 -3.66
CA ARG A 306 8.72 -3.22 -3.66
C ARG A 306 8.97 -2.64 -2.28
N PHE A 307 8.52 -3.32 -1.23
CA PHE A 307 8.91 -3.00 0.14
C PHE A 307 10.01 -3.95 0.56
N LYS A 308 11.24 -3.45 0.59
CA LYS A 308 12.40 -4.31 0.88
C LYS A 308 12.74 -4.21 2.36
N ARG A 309 12.93 -5.36 3.00
CA ARG A 309 13.62 -5.44 4.29
C ARG A 309 15.02 -4.84 4.10
N MET A 310 15.48 -4.10 5.11
CA MET A 310 16.88 -3.67 5.16
C MET A 310 17.77 -4.92 5.26
N GLU A 311 18.80 -4.99 4.43
CA GLU A 311 19.72 -6.13 4.43
C GLU A 311 20.42 -6.25 5.79
N GLY A 312 20.65 -7.47 6.25
CA GLY A 312 21.26 -7.74 7.55
C GLY A 312 20.30 -7.72 8.74
N ILE A 313 19.04 -7.31 8.55
CA ILE A 313 18.03 -7.40 9.61
C ILE A 313 17.55 -8.85 9.76
N THR A 314 17.70 -9.40 10.97
CA THR A 314 17.14 -10.69 11.36
C THR A 314 16.11 -10.53 12.46
N VAL A 315 15.12 -11.42 12.49
CA VAL A 315 14.08 -11.47 13.52
C VAL A 315 14.02 -12.89 14.05
N GLU A 316 14.41 -13.09 15.31
CA GLU A 316 14.52 -14.40 15.94
C GLU A 316 13.57 -14.53 17.13
N VAL A 317 13.13 -15.76 17.39
CA VAL A 317 12.29 -16.09 18.53
C VAL A 317 13.08 -16.99 19.48
N ASP A 318 13.26 -16.53 20.71
CA ASP A 318 13.79 -17.32 21.81
C ASP A 318 12.70 -18.31 22.26
N SER A 319 12.91 -19.59 21.95
CA SER A 319 11.95 -20.65 22.24
C SER A 319 11.73 -20.87 23.74
N ASP A 320 12.72 -20.54 24.58
CA ASP A 320 12.66 -20.77 26.02
C ASP A 320 11.80 -19.71 26.71
N LYS A 321 11.83 -18.47 26.18
CA LYS A 321 10.98 -17.37 26.66
C LYS A 321 9.60 -17.33 26.00
N CYS A 322 9.45 -17.92 24.82
CA CYS A 322 8.19 -17.86 24.08
C CYS A 322 7.14 -18.79 24.72
N VAL A 323 6.00 -18.23 25.14
CA VAL A 323 4.89 -19.01 25.73
C VAL A 323 3.72 -19.22 24.76
N GLY A 324 3.90 -18.90 23.47
CA GLY A 324 2.85 -19.10 22.45
C GLY A 324 1.63 -18.19 22.57
N CYS A 325 1.70 -17.06 23.28
CA CYS A 325 0.53 -16.23 23.59
C CYS A 325 -0.15 -15.52 22.41
N GLY A 326 0.47 -15.48 21.23
CA GLY A 326 -0.16 -14.94 20.02
C GLY A 326 -0.26 -13.41 19.90
N ILE A 327 0.10 -12.61 20.92
CA ILE A 327 0.10 -11.12 20.85
C ILE A 327 0.99 -10.63 19.70
N CYS A 328 2.09 -11.35 19.49
CA CYS A 328 2.95 -11.16 18.36
C CYS A 328 2.39 -11.81 17.09
N LEU A 329 1.09 -11.98 16.90
CA LEU A 329 0.49 -12.23 15.59
C LEU A 329 -0.39 -11.02 15.27
N ASP A 330 -1.16 -10.55 16.24
CA ASP A 330 -2.09 -9.42 16.15
C ASP A 330 -1.48 -8.13 15.60
N VAL A 331 -0.23 -7.82 15.98
CA VAL A 331 0.45 -6.61 15.50
C VAL A 331 1.14 -6.76 14.13
N CYS A 332 1.01 -7.91 13.46
CA CYS A 332 1.75 -8.21 12.24
C CYS A 332 1.03 -7.58 11.05
N CYS A 333 1.72 -6.70 10.34
CA CYS A 333 1.14 -6.12 9.13
C CYS A 333 1.36 -6.98 7.88
N PHE A 334 2.11 -8.08 7.96
CA PHE A 334 2.62 -8.79 6.77
C PHE A 334 2.31 -10.29 6.75
N VAL A 335 1.51 -10.78 7.71
CA VAL A 335 1.20 -12.22 7.88
C VAL A 335 2.45 -13.11 7.95
N GLY A 336 3.62 -12.54 8.29
CA GLY A 336 4.89 -13.25 8.34
C GLY A 336 5.12 -13.99 9.66
N ARG A 337 4.06 -14.38 10.37
CA ARG A 337 4.13 -15.00 11.70
C ARG A 337 3.09 -16.09 11.86
N ASN A 338 3.49 -17.20 12.44
CA ASN A 338 2.60 -18.32 12.76
C ASN A 338 2.91 -18.86 14.17
N ILE A 339 2.01 -19.66 14.73
CA ILE A 339 2.28 -20.47 15.92
C ILE A 339 2.45 -21.92 15.46
N ILE A 340 3.60 -22.52 15.76
CA ILE A 340 3.88 -23.94 15.50
C ILE A 340 4.40 -24.53 16.80
N ASN A 341 3.80 -25.63 17.26
CA ASN A 341 4.13 -26.29 18.52
C ASN A 341 4.17 -25.31 19.71
N ASP A 342 3.14 -24.46 19.82
CA ASP A 342 3.00 -23.43 20.86
C ASP A 342 4.14 -22.39 20.91
N LYS A 343 4.88 -22.23 19.80
CA LYS A 343 5.94 -21.22 19.67
C LYS A 343 5.68 -20.33 18.46
N ALA A 344 6.01 -19.05 18.60
CA ALA A 344 5.99 -18.14 17.47
C ALA A 344 7.09 -18.51 16.48
N VAL A 345 6.74 -18.57 15.20
CA VAL A 345 7.65 -18.79 14.09
C VAL A 345 7.52 -17.61 13.13
N ILE A 346 8.67 -17.08 12.70
CA ILE A 346 8.74 -15.96 11.76
C ILE A 346 9.01 -16.51 10.36
N ASP A 347 8.14 -16.16 9.42
CA ASP A 347 8.39 -16.33 7.99
C ASP A 347 9.35 -15.23 7.53
N GLN A 348 10.61 -15.59 7.32
CA GLN A 348 11.67 -14.64 6.95
C GLN A 348 11.47 -14.03 5.56
N GLU A 349 10.75 -14.71 4.67
CA GLU A 349 10.47 -14.22 3.32
C GLU A 349 9.42 -13.10 3.35
N ARG A 350 8.47 -13.16 4.29
CA ARG A 350 7.39 -12.16 4.47
C ARG A 350 7.69 -11.10 5.53
N CYS A 351 8.71 -11.29 6.36
CA CYS A 351 9.05 -10.38 7.44
C CYS A 351 9.87 -9.19 6.94
N LEU A 352 9.36 -7.97 7.12
CA LEU A 352 10.10 -6.73 6.80
C LEU A 352 10.96 -6.19 7.95
N GLY A 353 11.04 -6.90 9.08
CA GLY A 353 11.89 -6.50 10.21
C GLY A 353 11.42 -5.27 10.99
N CYS A 354 10.13 -4.91 10.92
CA CYS A 354 9.65 -3.59 11.37
C CYS A 354 9.69 -3.28 12.88
N GLY A 355 10.08 -4.21 13.76
CA GLY A 355 10.19 -3.90 15.20
C GLY A 355 8.92 -4.11 16.04
N ARG A 356 7.73 -4.22 15.44
CA ARG A 356 6.47 -4.27 16.22
C ARG A 356 6.39 -5.47 17.15
N CYS A 357 6.84 -6.63 16.65
CA CYS A 357 6.77 -7.92 17.31
C CYS A 357 7.53 -7.96 18.63
N GLU A 358 8.78 -7.52 18.57
CA GLU A 358 9.69 -7.36 19.69
C GLU A 358 9.09 -6.42 20.73
N ARG A 359 8.62 -5.24 20.31
CA ARG A 359 8.08 -4.23 21.23
C ARG A 359 6.89 -4.70 22.07
N VAL A 360 6.00 -5.51 21.50
CA VAL A 360 4.78 -5.96 22.22
C VAL A 360 4.95 -7.30 22.91
N CYS A 361 6.11 -7.96 22.80
CA CYS A 361 6.31 -9.27 23.39
C CYS A 361 6.46 -9.14 24.93
N PRO A 362 5.50 -9.61 25.74
CA PRO A 362 5.57 -9.44 27.19
C PRO A 362 6.70 -10.25 27.84
N ASN A 363 7.18 -11.29 27.16
CA ASN A 363 8.22 -12.19 27.66
C ASN A 363 9.62 -11.85 27.10
N GLY A 364 9.75 -10.80 26.27
CA GLY A 364 11.02 -10.48 25.62
C GLY A 364 11.58 -11.64 24.77
N ALA A 365 10.69 -12.44 24.17
CA ALA A 365 11.03 -13.64 23.44
C ALA A 365 11.35 -13.40 21.95
N ILE A 366 11.28 -12.15 21.48
CA ILE A 366 11.51 -11.81 20.08
C ILE A 366 12.60 -10.75 20.04
N ASN A 367 13.66 -11.02 19.27
CA ASN A 367 14.80 -10.12 19.11
C ASN A 367 14.95 -9.72 17.64
N ILE A 368 15.28 -8.45 17.41
CA ILE A 368 15.61 -7.93 16.08
C ILE A 368 17.02 -7.37 16.10
N THR A 369 17.87 -7.94 15.26
CA THR A 369 19.29 -7.56 15.18
C THR A 369 19.66 -7.13 13.77
N LEU A 370 20.68 -6.29 13.69
CA LEU A 370 21.40 -5.95 12.47
C LEU A 370 22.78 -6.61 12.56
N ASP A 371 23.15 -7.42 11.58
CA ASP A 371 24.39 -8.19 11.58
C ASP A 371 25.67 -7.33 11.48
N ASP A 372 25.65 -6.28 10.67
CA ASP A 372 26.75 -5.33 10.48
C ASP A 372 26.22 -3.87 10.45
N PRO A 373 26.67 -2.99 11.36
CA PRO A 373 26.33 -1.57 11.33
C PRO A 373 26.61 -0.85 9.99
N LYS A 374 27.56 -1.33 9.18
CA LYS A 374 27.86 -0.76 7.84
C LYS A 374 26.72 -0.90 6.85
N ARG A 375 25.81 -1.86 7.06
CA ARG A 375 24.58 -2.02 6.24
C ARG A 375 23.71 -0.77 6.26
N LEU A 376 23.84 0.07 7.29
CA LEU A 376 23.16 1.36 7.34
C LEU A 376 23.59 2.28 6.20
N ASP A 377 24.89 2.40 5.93
CA ASP A 377 25.39 3.29 4.88
C ASP A 377 25.00 2.76 3.49
N GLU A 378 24.99 1.45 3.31
CA GLU A 378 24.49 0.79 2.09
C GLU A 378 23.01 1.05 1.88
N PHE A 379 22.21 0.97 2.96
CA PHE A 379 20.78 1.22 2.91
C PHE A 379 20.48 2.69 2.59
N ILE A 380 21.22 3.64 3.18
CA ILE A 380 21.14 5.06 2.82
C ILE A 380 21.43 5.25 1.33
N LYS A 381 22.57 4.75 0.83
CA LYS A 381 22.95 4.84 -0.59
C LYS A 381 21.90 4.27 -1.53
N ARG A 382 21.27 3.15 -1.14
CA ARG A 382 20.21 2.52 -1.93
C ARG A 382 19.02 3.47 -2.09
N ILE A 383 18.56 4.07 -0.99
CA ILE A 383 17.44 5.02 -1.03
C ILE A 383 17.82 6.25 -1.84
N GLU A 384 19.03 6.78 -1.66
CA GLU A 384 19.53 7.93 -2.41
C GLU A 384 19.67 7.68 -3.92
N SER A 385 19.79 6.42 -4.34
CA SER A 385 19.78 6.08 -5.77
C SER A 385 18.40 6.24 -6.42
N SER A 386 17.34 6.29 -5.61
CA SER A 386 15.94 6.37 -6.04
C SER A 386 15.29 7.73 -5.76
N VAL A 387 15.86 8.54 -4.86
CA VAL A 387 15.34 9.86 -4.48
C VAL A 387 16.44 10.79 -3.96
N ASP A 388 16.41 12.04 -4.40
CA ASP A 388 17.31 13.08 -3.91
C ASP A 388 16.56 14.12 -3.08
N VAL A 389 16.78 14.10 -1.77
CA VAL A 389 16.13 15.04 -0.85
C VAL A 389 16.93 16.32 -0.58
N SER A 390 18.12 16.49 -1.18
CA SER A 390 18.97 17.67 -0.94
C SER A 390 18.53 18.95 -1.62
#